data_AF-A0A8T5FWH6-F1
#
_entry.id   AF-A0A8T5FWH6-F1
#
_cell.length_a   1.000
_cell.length_b   1.000
_cell.length_c   1.000
_cell.angle_alpha   90.00
_cell.angle_beta   90.00
_cell.angle_gamma   90.00
#
_symmetry.space_group_name_H-M   'P 1'
#
loop_
_entity.id
_entity.type
_entity.pdbx_description
1 polymer ?
#
loop_
_entity_poly.entity_id
_entity_poly.type
_entity_poly.pdbx_seq_one_letter_code
_entity_poly.pdbx_strand_id
1 'polypeptide(L)'
;MKPKKNIKKHVRFTNTRFKKIEFSRAIESISNLIINKNKILTLSFNPGKRVYDENTISIKNQEYREWDPNKSKLCAAIFNGLNNISLNDNMNILYLGSSTGTTVSHLSDININGKIFALDFAPRVHRELLFLAKDRKNIFPLMADVTQPLTYFSAIEQADLIFQDIAQKDQLTPFVNNIKLYLKKNGIAIISVKARSIDVVKRPSDIFKDFTLNLGKYVNIMEKRLLDPYEKDHCLFVVKQKK
;
A
#
# COMPACT_ATOMS: atom_id res chain seq x y z
N MET A 1 -40.12 43.18 6.75
CA MET A 1 -39.05 42.86 7.72
C MET A 1 -39.29 41.46 8.26
N LYS A 2 -38.39 40.50 7.99
CA LYS A 2 -38.42 39.14 8.57
C LYS A 2 -37.38 39.05 9.70
N PRO A 3 -37.68 38.51 10.88
CA PRO A 3 -36.68 38.33 11.92
C PRO A 3 -35.83 37.08 11.66
N LYS A 4 -34.54 37.22 11.98
CA LYS A 4 -33.49 36.20 11.93
C LYS A 4 -33.43 35.37 13.24
N LYS A 5 -32.79 34.19 13.12
CA LYS A 5 -32.07 33.38 14.14
C LYS A 5 -32.90 32.42 15.02
N ASN A 6 -32.67 31.10 14.89
CA ASN A 6 -31.57 30.43 15.61
C ASN A 6 -31.41 28.96 15.18
N ILE A 7 -30.21 28.64 14.69
CA ILE A 7 -29.70 27.29 14.51
C ILE A 7 -29.15 26.84 15.88
N LYS A 8 -29.69 25.76 16.45
CA LYS A 8 -29.00 25.02 17.50
C LYS A 8 -28.76 23.59 17.06
N LYS A 9 -27.46 23.30 16.89
CA LYS A 9 -26.84 22.00 16.68
C LYS A 9 -27.18 21.06 17.83
N HIS A 10 -27.62 19.85 17.50
CA HIS A 10 -27.44 18.68 18.35
C HIS A 10 -27.06 17.48 17.48
N VAL A 11 -25.77 17.37 17.15
CA VAL A 11 -25.18 16.07 16.82
C VAL A 11 -24.78 15.46 18.15
N ARG A 12 -25.57 14.49 18.61
CA ARG A 12 -25.24 13.66 19.76
C ARG A 12 -24.01 12.83 19.39
N PHE A 13 -22.88 13.11 20.03
CA PHE A 13 -21.79 12.15 20.15
C PHE A 13 -22.26 11.07 21.14
N THR A 14 -22.62 9.90 20.64
CA THR A 14 -22.90 8.73 21.48
C THR A 14 -21.99 7.59 21.08
N ASN A 15 -21.13 7.21 22.02
CA ASN A 15 -20.49 5.91 22.21
C ASN A 15 -19.66 5.32 21.07
N THR A 16 -18.36 5.60 21.12
CA THR A 16 -17.27 4.76 20.60
C THR A 16 -17.23 3.41 21.33
N ARG A 17 -18.19 2.53 21.02
CA ARG A 17 -17.92 1.09 21.04
C ARG A 17 -16.98 0.81 19.87
N PHE A 18 -15.82 0.21 20.14
CA PHE A 18 -14.97 -0.34 19.07
C PHE A 18 -15.85 -1.23 18.19
N LYS A 19 -16.21 -0.76 16.99
CA LYS A 19 -16.84 -1.61 15.99
C LYS A 19 -15.88 -2.77 15.74
N LYS A 20 -16.37 -4.00 15.87
CA LYS A 20 -15.64 -5.19 15.43
C LYS A 20 -15.27 -4.96 13.97
N ILE A 21 -13.99 -4.98 13.64
CA ILE A 21 -13.53 -4.82 12.26
C ILE A 21 -13.86 -6.14 11.57
N GLU A 22 -14.72 -6.09 10.55
CA GLU A 22 -15.01 -7.22 9.69
C GLU A 22 -14.16 -7.10 8.44
N PHE A 23 -13.20 -8.01 8.30
CA PHE A 23 -12.38 -8.11 7.10
C PHE A 23 -13.15 -8.90 6.03
N SER A 24 -12.90 -8.60 4.75
CA SER A 24 -13.56 -9.31 3.67
C SER A 24 -12.95 -10.68 3.43
N ARG A 25 -13.74 -11.58 2.83
CA ARG A 25 -13.27 -12.91 2.38
C ARG A 25 -12.05 -12.84 1.46
N ALA A 26 -11.91 -11.77 0.68
CA ALA A 26 -10.74 -11.56 -0.18
C ALA A 26 -9.47 -11.43 0.66
N ILE A 27 -9.51 -10.66 1.75
CA ILE A 27 -8.38 -10.52 2.68
C ILE A 27 -8.09 -11.82 3.43
N GLU A 28 -9.13 -12.50 3.90
CA GLU A 28 -9.00 -13.79 4.59
C GLU A 28 -8.41 -14.89 3.68
N SER A 29 -8.49 -14.73 2.36
CA SER A 29 -7.93 -15.67 1.38
C SER A 29 -6.47 -15.41 1.01
N ILE A 30 -5.85 -14.34 1.52
CA ILE A 30 -4.46 -14.00 1.20
C ILE A 30 -3.53 -15.05 1.81
N SER A 31 -2.66 -15.63 0.97
CA SER A 31 -1.65 -16.60 1.41
C SER A 31 -0.77 -16.04 2.53
N ASN A 32 -0.43 -16.88 3.50
CA ASN A 32 0.50 -16.54 4.59
C ASN A 32 0.06 -15.33 5.45
N LEU A 33 -1.20 -14.90 5.35
CA LEU A 33 -1.81 -13.86 6.17
C LEU A 33 -2.93 -14.48 7.01
N ILE A 34 -2.98 -14.10 8.28
CA ILE A 34 -4.10 -14.46 9.16
C ILE A 34 -4.60 -13.24 9.91
N ILE A 35 -5.90 -13.25 10.22
CA ILE A 35 -6.52 -12.26 11.07
C ILE A 35 -6.70 -12.87 12.46
N ASN A 36 -6.12 -12.22 13.47
CA ASN A 36 -6.28 -12.62 14.86
C ASN A 36 -6.87 -11.46 15.67
N LYS A 37 -8.16 -11.56 16.00
CA LYS A 37 -8.96 -10.47 16.59
C LYS A 37 -8.94 -9.24 15.67
N ASN A 38 -8.34 -8.13 16.12
CA ASN A 38 -8.20 -6.89 15.36
C ASN A 38 -6.75 -6.68 14.88
N LYS A 39 -6.00 -7.76 14.64
CA LYS A 39 -4.62 -7.73 14.14
C LYS A 39 -4.51 -8.50 12.84
N ILE A 40 -3.75 -7.96 11.90
CA ILE A 40 -3.30 -8.66 10.70
C ILE A 40 -1.91 -9.19 10.99
N LEU A 41 -1.71 -10.48 10.77
CA LEU A 41 -0.44 -11.15 11.00
C LEU A 41 0.04 -11.79 9.69
N THR A 42 1.34 -11.66 9.40
CA THR A 42 1.99 -12.34 8.26
C THR A 42 2.95 -13.42 8.76
N LEU A 43 2.98 -14.57 8.10
CA LEU A 43 3.90 -15.66 8.42
C LEU A 43 5.35 -15.21 8.16
N SER A 44 6.18 -15.18 9.19
CA SER A 44 7.55 -14.65 9.10
C SER A 44 8.38 -15.42 8.08
N PHE A 45 8.90 -14.72 7.06
CA PHE A 45 9.85 -15.29 6.09
C PHE A 45 11.16 -15.72 6.77
N ASN A 46 11.58 -15.00 7.82
CA ASN A 46 12.82 -15.26 8.55
C ASN A 46 12.57 -15.24 10.06
N PRO A 47 12.06 -16.36 10.64
CA PRO A 47 11.71 -16.45 12.04
C PRO A 47 12.85 -16.06 13.00
N GLY A 48 12.54 -15.35 14.08
CA GLY A 48 13.50 -14.89 15.07
C GLY A 48 14.18 -13.56 14.73
N LYS A 49 13.92 -12.99 13.54
CA LYS A 49 14.40 -11.66 13.15
C LYS A 49 13.24 -10.69 12.94
N ARG A 50 13.28 -9.57 13.66
CA ARG A 50 12.39 -8.43 13.46
C ARG A 50 12.97 -7.45 12.45
N VAL A 51 12.10 -6.78 11.70
CA VAL A 51 12.50 -5.77 10.71
C VAL A 51 12.44 -4.37 11.30
N TYR A 52 11.48 -4.11 12.18
CA TYR A 52 11.26 -2.87 12.89
C TYR A 52 10.83 -3.17 14.34
N ASP A 53 10.04 -2.29 14.95
CA ASP A 53 9.47 -2.44 16.28
C ASP A 53 8.20 -3.32 16.32
N GLU A 54 8.01 -4.26 15.37
CA GLU A 54 6.82 -5.11 15.35
C GLU A 54 6.76 -6.15 16.48
N ASN A 55 5.53 -6.51 16.85
CA ASN A 55 5.31 -7.69 17.68
C ASN A 55 5.39 -8.97 16.86
N THR A 56 5.89 -10.03 17.48
CA THR A 56 5.88 -11.38 16.92
C THR A 56 5.08 -12.32 17.83
N ILE A 57 4.38 -13.29 17.23
CA ILE A 57 3.52 -14.24 17.92
C ILE A 57 3.79 -15.63 17.35
N SER A 58 4.00 -16.62 18.22
CA SER A 58 4.08 -18.02 17.79
C SER A 58 2.70 -18.66 17.78
N ILE A 59 2.28 -19.21 16.63
CA ILE A 59 1.02 -19.94 16.46
C ILE A 59 1.35 -21.25 15.76
N LYS A 60 0.99 -22.39 16.37
CA LYS A 60 1.28 -23.73 15.83
C LYS A 60 2.76 -23.91 15.43
N ASN A 61 3.69 -23.45 16.28
CA ASN A 61 5.15 -23.48 16.05
C ASN A 61 5.64 -22.66 14.84
N GLN A 62 4.81 -21.79 14.29
CA GLN A 62 5.20 -20.83 13.26
C GLN A 62 5.23 -19.42 13.84
N GLU A 63 6.25 -18.63 13.48
CA GLU A 63 6.34 -17.24 13.89
C GLU A 63 5.54 -16.36 12.93
N TYR A 64 4.63 -15.58 13.49
CA TYR A 64 3.86 -14.56 12.77
C TYR A 64 4.28 -13.18 13.23
N ARG A 65 4.33 -12.22 12.29
CA ARG A 65 4.64 -10.81 12.55
C ARG A 65 3.38 -9.97 12.46
N GLU A 66 3.18 -9.09 13.42
CA GLU A 66 2.07 -8.12 13.39
C GLU A 66 2.32 -7.07 12.32
N TRP A 67 1.35 -6.86 11.43
CA TRP A 67 1.41 -5.82 10.41
C TRP A 67 0.70 -4.56 10.91
N ASP A 68 1.48 -3.54 11.30
CA ASP A 68 0.93 -2.31 11.88
C ASP A 68 0.34 -1.36 10.80
N PRO A 69 -0.96 -1.01 10.87
CA PRO A 69 -1.57 -0.05 9.94
C PRO A 69 -0.98 1.37 10.05
N ASN A 70 -0.37 1.77 11.17
CA ASN A 70 0.29 3.06 11.30
C ASN A 70 1.66 3.13 10.63
N LYS A 71 2.21 1.97 10.23
CA LYS A 71 3.53 1.87 9.58
C LYS A 71 3.42 1.42 8.13
N SER A 72 2.23 1.04 7.67
CA SER A 72 1.99 0.55 6.32
C SER A 72 0.65 1.00 5.76
N LYS A 73 0.71 1.79 4.68
CA LYS A 73 -0.47 2.33 3.99
C LYS A 73 -1.37 1.24 3.40
N LEU A 74 -0.78 0.13 2.99
CA LEU A 74 -1.54 -1.02 2.53
C LEU A 74 -2.30 -1.68 3.68
N CYS A 75 -1.65 -1.89 4.83
CA CYS A 75 -2.31 -2.41 6.02
C CYS A 75 -3.43 -1.47 6.49
N ALA A 76 -3.18 -0.15 6.56
CA ALA A 76 -4.21 0.85 6.84
C ALA A 76 -5.42 0.74 5.91
N ALA A 77 -5.19 0.55 4.61
CA ALA A 77 -6.26 0.37 3.64
C ALA A 77 -7.07 -0.90 3.92
N ILE A 78 -6.42 -2.01 4.25
CA ILE A 78 -7.09 -3.27 4.62
C ILE A 78 -7.96 -3.08 5.87
N PHE A 79 -7.42 -2.44 6.91
CA PHE A 79 -8.17 -2.06 8.11
C PHE A 79 -9.38 -1.15 7.80
N ASN A 80 -9.26 -0.31 6.77
CA ASN A 80 -10.33 0.57 6.29
C ASN A 80 -11.25 -0.09 5.25
N GLY A 81 -11.21 -1.42 5.11
CA GLY A 81 -12.14 -2.19 4.27
C GLY A 81 -11.77 -2.19 2.79
N LEU A 82 -10.47 -2.23 2.47
CA LEU A 82 -9.99 -2.53 1.12
C LEU A 82 -10.32 -3.98 0.75
N ASN A 83 -10.92 -4.20 -0.42
CA ASN A 83 -11.41 -5.52 -0.83
C ASN A 83 -10.89 -6.01 -2.19
N ASN A 84 -10.59 -5.11 -3.12
CA ASN A 84 -10.16 -5.45 -4.48
C ASN A 84 -8.65 -5.71 -4.57
N ILE A 85 -8.08 -6.36 -3.55
CA ILE A 85 -6.69 -6.79 -3.56
C ILE A 85 -6.62 -8.31 -3.61
N SER A 86 -5.71 -8.82 -4.42
CA SER A 86 -5.41 -10.24 -4.54
C SER A 86 -3.91 -10.40 -4.38
N LEU A 87 -3.49 -10.90 -3.22
CA LEU A 87 -2.11 -11.28 -2.95
C LEU A 87 -2.06 -12.80 -2.80
N ASN A 88 -1.07 -13.43 -3.42
CA ASN A 88 -0.77 -14.84 -3.23
C ASN A 88 0.73 -15.01 -2.97
N ASP A 89 1.15 -16.26 -2.83
CA ASP A 89 2.50 -16.63 -2.44
C ASP A 89 3.50 -16.64 -3.61
N ASN A 90 3.06 -16.43 -4.85
CA ASN A 90 3.90 -16.45 -6.05
C ASN A 90 3.51 -15.36 -7.06
N MET A 91 3.87 -14.12 -6.75
CA MET A 91 3.68 -12.93 -7.58
C MET A 91 5.01 -12.26 -7.92
N ASN A 92 5.08 -11.68 -9.11
CA ASN A 92 6.07 -10.64 -9.41
C ASN A 92 5.50 -9.29 -8.96
N ILE A 93 6.10 -8.69 -7.95
CA ILE A 93 5.69 -7.40 -7.37
C ILE A 93 6.73 -6.34 -7.72
N LEU A 94 6.30 -5.24 -8.32
CA LEU A 94 7.11 -4.04 -8.52
C LEU A 94 6.69 -2.98 -7.49
N TYR A 95 7.56 -2.72 -6.51
CA TYR A 95 7.30 -1.75 -5.45
C TYR A 95 8.09 -0.46 -5.72
N LEU A 96 7.38 0.63 -6.00
CA LEU A 96 7.92 1.94 -6.32
C LEU A 96 7.90 2.82 -5.06
N GLY A 97 9.08 3.19 -4.54
CA GLY A 97 9.20 3.97 -3.30
C GLY A 97 9.20 3.10 -2.06
N SER A 98 10.06 2.09 -2.04
CA SER A 98 10.09 1.06 -1.00
C SER A 98 10.55 1.55 0.38
N SER A 99 11.18 2.72 0.47
CA SER A 99 11.68 3.27 1.74
C SER A 99 12.52 2.22 2.47
N THR A 100 12.54 2.21 3.81
CA THR A 100 13.28 1.23 4.62
C THR A 100 12.68 -0.18 4.59
N GLY A 101 11.65 -0.44 3.78
CA GLY A 101 11.16 -1.80 3.52
C GLY A 101 10.15 -2.36 4.52
N THR A 102 9.53 -1.56 5.38
CA THR A 102 8.51 -2.04 6.34
C THR A 102 7.37 -2.79 5.65
N THR A 103 6.67 -2.16 4.70
CA THR A 103 5.62 -2.81 3.89
C THR A 103 6.18 -3.93 3.02
N VAL A 104 7.36 -3.72 2.41
CA VAL A 104 8.03 -4.71 1.56
C VAL A 104 8.30 -6.01 2.34
N SER A 105 8.66 -5.93 3.61
CA SER A 105 8.89 -7.11 4.45
C SER A 105 7.63 -7.95 4.66
N HIS A 106 6.47 -7.33 4.85
CA HIS A 106 5.19 -8.05 4.99
C HIS A 106 4.71 -8.60 3.65
N LEU A 107 4.95 -7.88 2.55
CA LEU A 107 4.72 -8.44 1.22
C LEU A 107 5.65 -9.64 0.95
N SER A 108 6.89 -9.61 1.42
CA SER A 108 7.85 -10.72 1.33
C SER A 108 7.41 -11.94 2.14
N ASP A 109 6.84 -11.74 3.33
CA ASP A 109 6.22 -12.81 4.12
C ASP A 109 5.03 -13.45 3.36
N ILE A 110 4.19 -12.63 2.73
CA ILE A 110 3.03 -13.09 1.96
C ILE A 110 3.46 -13.85 0.70
N ASN A 111 4.42 -13.27 -0.04
CA ASN A 111 4.88 -13.67 -1.37
C ASN A 111 6.11 -14.61 -1.35
N ILE A 112 6.07 -15.67 -0.54
CA ILE A 112 7.26 -16.48 -0.22
C ILE A 112 7.97 -17.11 -1.44
N ASN A 113 7.22 -17.48 -2.48
CA ASN A 113 7.69 -18.12 -3.70
C ASN A 113 7.89 -17.13 -4.87
N GLY A 114 7.43 -15.88 -4.73
CA GLY A 114 7.49 -14.87 -5.78
C GLY A 114 8.73 -13.98 -5.71
N LYS A 115 8.66 -12.84 -6.42
CA LYS A 115 9.74 -11.84 -6.48
C LYS A 115 9.20 -10.45 -6.17
N ILE A 116 9.96 -9.66 -5.41
CA ILE A 116 9.65 -8.26 -5.12
C ILE A 116 10.81 -7.38 -5.59
N PHE A 117 10.60 -6.67 -6.68
CA PHE A 117 11.52 -5.64 -7.16
C PHE A 117 11.22 -4.34 -6.40
N ALA A 118 12.05 -4.04 -5.39
CA ALA A 118 11.85 -2.93 -4.47
C ALA A 118 12.73 -1.74 -4.88
N LEU A 119 12.11 -0.71 -5.45
CA LEU A 119 12.80 0.47 -5.98
C LEU A 119 12.82 1.59 -4.95
N ASP A 120 13.98 2.22 -4.82
CA ASP A 120 14.14 3.52 -4.17
C ASP A 120 15.34 4.24 -4.78
N PHE A 121 15.30 5.57 -4.90
CA PHE A 121 16.42 6.33 -5.48
C PHE A 121 17.45 6.75 -4.43
N ALA A 122 17.05 6.81 -3.15
CA ALA A 122 17.87 7.39 -2.10
C ALA A 122 18.94 6.38 -1.63
N PRO A 123 20.25 6.68 -1.73
CA PRO A 123 21.31 5.73 -1.40
C PRO A 123 21.23 5.18 0.03
N ARG A 124 20.89 6.04 1.00
CA ARG A 124 20.73 5.63 2.41
C ARG A 124 19.61 4.61 2.56
N VAL A 125 18.48 4.85 1.91
CA VAL A 125 17.30 3.98 1.96
C VAL A 125 17.60 2.65 1.27
N HIS A 126 18.22 2.71 0.10
CA HIS A 126 18.65 1.54 -0.65
C HIS A 126 19.58 0.63 0.18
N ARG A 127 20.48 1.21 0.97
CA ARG A 127 21.34 0.44 1.88
C ARG A 127 20.54 -0.36 2.91
N GLU A 128 19.49 0.22 3.51
CA GLU A 128 18.62 -0.49 4.46
C GLU A 128 17.85 -1.62 3.76
N LEU A 129 17.38 -1.40 2.52
CA LEU A 129 16.75 -2.44 1.70
C LEU A 129 17.70 -3.60 1.38
N LEU A 130 19.00 -3.32 1.13
CA LEU A 130 20.01 -4.35 0.95
C LEU A 130 20.17 -5.22 2.20
N PHE A 131 20.18 -4.61 3.40
CA PHE A 131 20.23 -5.39 4.65
C PHE A 131 18.98 -6.27 4.82
N LEU A 132 17.80 -5.74 4.51
CA LEU A 132 16.56 -6.52 4.53
C LEU A 132 16.60 -7.70 3.53
N ALA A 133 17.13 -7.48 2.32
CA ALA A 133 17.20 -8.48 1.27
C ALA A 133 18.22 -9.59 1.54
N LYS A 134 19.28 -9.35 2.35
CA LYS A 134 20.22 -10.41 2.78
C LYS A 134 19.50 -11.58 3.45
N ASP A 135 18.45 -11.25 4.20
CA ASP A 135 17.66 -12.17 4.99
C ASP A 135 16.40 -12.67 4.28
N ARG A 136 16.09 -12.11 3.09
CA ARG A 136 14.85 -12.31 2.35
C ARG A 136 15.12 -12.46 0.86
N LYS A 137 15.35 -13.69 0.42
CA LYS A 137 15.77 -14.03 -0.95
C LYS A 137 14.77 -13.65 -2.05
N ASN A 138 13.51 -13.39 -1.68
CA ASN A 138 12.48 -12.93 -2.61
C ASN A 138 12.43 -11.40 -2.80
N ILE A 139 13.30 -10.63 -2.13
CA ILE A 139 13.42 -9.18 -2.32
C ILE A 139 14.64 -8.88 -3.20
N PHE A 140 14.41 -8.11 -4.27
CA PHE A 140 15.42 -7.63 -5.20
C PHE A 140 15.45 -6.10 -5.13
N PRO A 141 16.32 -5.51 -4.28
CA PRO A 141 16.46 -4.06 -4.17
C PRO A 141 17.03 -3.48 -5.46
N LEU A 142 16.44 -2.39 -5.96
CA LEU A 142 16.92 -1.66 -7.13
C LEU A 142 17.06 -0.18 -6.80
N MET A 143 18.23 0.39 -7.05
CA MET A 143 18.46 1.82 -6.89
C MET A 143 18.12 2.52 -8.20
N ALA A 144 16.91 3.06 -8.32
CA ALA A 144 16.43 3.65 -9.57
C ALA A 144 15.39 4.76 -9.35
N ASP A 145 15.32 5.66 -10.33
CA ASP A 145 14.33 6.74 -10.36
C ASP A 145 13.05 6.25 -11.07
N VAL A 146 11.96 6.17 -10.31
CA VAL A 146 10.66 5.69 -10.81
C VAL A 146 10.07 6.54 -11.94
N THR A 147 10.54 7.79 -12.09
CA THR A 147 10.09 8.70 -13.15
C THR A 147 10.71 8.34 -14.50
N GLN A 148 11.77 7.53 -14.50
CA GLN A 148 12.54 7.11 -15.66
C GLN A 148 12.47 5.58 -15.85
N PRO A 149 11.29 5.01 -16.11
CA PRO A 149 11.11 3.56 -16.05
C PRO A 149 11.99 2.76 -17.01
N LEU A 150 12.41 3.33 -18.13
CA LEU A 150 13.29 2.67 -19.09
C LEU A 150 14.69 2.35 -18.52
N THR A 151 15.13 3.08 -17.49
CA THR A 151 16.47 2.89 -16.90
C THR A 151 16.63 1.55 -16.18
N TYR A 152 15.53 0.91 -15.77
CA TYR A 152 15.52 -0.38 -15.08
C TYR A 152 14.78 -1.47 -15.87
N PHE A 153 14.54 -1.25 -17.17
CA PHE A 153 13.80 -2.19 -18.01
C PHE A 153 14.44 -3.57 -18.11
N SER A 154 15.76 -3.64 -18.16
CA SER A 154 16.50 -4.91 -18.22
C SER A 154 16.55 -5.67 -16.89
N ALA A 155 16.23 -5.01 -15.78
CA ALA A 155 16.38 -5.57 -14.44
C ALA A 155 15.08 -6.16 -13.88
N ILE A 156 13.93 -5.88 -14.51
CA ILE A 156 12.61 -6.20 -13.95
C ILE A 156 11.79 -6.98 -14.98
N GLU A 157 11.14 -8.04 -14.51
CA GLU A 157 10.11 -8.76 -15.26
C GLU A 157 8.77 -8.01 -15.22
N GLN A 158 7.82 -8.41 -16.07
CA GLN A 158 6.44 -7.94 -15.91
C GLN A 158 5.91 -8.34 -14.52
N ALA A 159 5.11 -7.45 -13.93
CA ALA A 159 4.59 -7.54 -12.57
C ALA A 159 3.09 -7.89 -12.55
N ASP A 160 2.72 -8.80 -11.65
CA ASP A 160 1.33 -9.09 -11.30
C ASP A 160 0.73 -7.97 -10.44
N LEU A 161 1.58 -7.30 -9.64
CA LEU A 161 1.24 -6.15 -8.80
C LEU A 161 2.28 -5.03 -8.95
N ILE A 162 1.82 -3.82 -9.26
CA ILE A 162 2.62 -2.60 -9.06
C ILE A 162 2.10 -1.85 -7.84
N PHE A 163 2.96 -1.48 -6.90
CA PHE A 163 2.59 -0.68 -5.74
C PHE A 163 3.44 0.59 -5.68
N GLN A 164 2.82 1.77 -5.77
CA GLN A 164 3.51 3.05 -5.65
C GLN A 164 3.18 3.73 -4.33
N ASP A 165 4.22 4.01 -3.54
CA ASP A 165 4.15 4.74 -2.28
C ASP A 165 5.19 5.86 -2.25
N ILE A 166 4.96 6.88 -3.08
CA ILE A 166 5.88 7.99 -3.29
C ILE A 166 5.16 9.30 -3.03
N ALA A 167 5.79 10.15 -2.24
CA ALA A 167 5.24 11.45 -1.84
C ALA A 167 5.87 12.59 -2.67
N GLN A 168 5.48 12.71 -3.95
CA GLN A 168 5.94 13.76 -4.86
C GLN A 168 4.78 14.63 -5.37
N LYS A 169 5.08 15.75 -6.03
CA LYS A 169 4.07 16.65 -6.60
C LYS A 169 3.32 15.99 -7.75
N ASP A 170 4.05 15.35 -8.67
CA ASP A 170 3.48 14.50 -9.71
C ASP A 170 3.71 13.03 -9.37
N GLN A 171 2.66 12.36 -8.90
CA GLN A 171 2.66 10.92 -8.64
C GLN A 171 1.97 10.13 -9.77
N LEU A 172 1.21 10.82 -10.64
CA LEU A 172 0.37 10.15 -11.63
C LEU A 172 1.19 9.70 -12.84
N THR A 173 2.05 10.57 -13.36
CA THR A 173 2.83 10.28 -14.58
C THR A 173 3.76 9.08 -14.37
N PRO A 174 4.58 9.00 -13.30
CA PRO A 174 5.44 7.85 -13.06
C PRO A 174 4.64 6.55 -12.90
N PHE A 175 3.50 6.61 -12.19
CA PHE A 175 2.64 5.46 -11.97
C PHE A 175 2.08 4.90 -13.27
N VAL A 176 1.51 5.77 -14.12
CA VAL A 176 0.94 5.37 -15.41
C VAL A 176 2.01 4.83 -16.35
N ASN A 177 3.20 5.43 -16.38
CA ASN A 177 4.30 4.96 -17.22
C ASN A 177 4.79 3.56 -16.78
N ASN A 178 4.91 3.33 -15.47
CA ASN A 178 5.25 2.01 -14.93
C ASN A 178 4.18 0.96 -15.22
N ILE A 179 2.90 1.31 -15.11
CA ILE A 179 1.79 0.41 -15.49
C ILE A 179 1.90 0.00 -16.95
N LYS A 180 2.11 0.95 -17.86
CA LYS A 180 2.18 0.67 -19.30
C LYS A 180 3.32 -0.26 -19.67
N LEU A 181 4.46 -0.15 -18.99
CA LEU A 181 5.66 -0.92 -19.31
C LEU A 181 5.69 -2.28 -18.60
N TYR A 182 5.27 -2.34 -17.34
CA TYR A 182 5.55 -3.51 -16.49
C TYR A 182 4.31 -4.27 -16.05
N LEU A 183 3.11 -3.70 -16.05
CA LEU A 183 1.95 -4.42 -15.51
C LEU A 183 1.51 -5.52 -16.48
N LYS A 184 1.43 -6.77 -16.00
CA LYS A 184 0.90 -7.88 -16.77
C LYS A 184 -0.57 -7.66 -17.15
N LYS A 185 -1.01 -8.31 -18.22
CA LYS A 185 -2.43 -8.45 -18.53
C LYS A 185 -3.16 -9.07 -17.34
N ASN A 186 -4.23 -8.43 -16.87
CA ASN A 186 -5.00 -8.75 -15.66
C ASN A 186 -4.33 -8.44 -14.31
N GLY A 187 -3.10 -7.92 -14.31
CA GLY A 187 -2.44 -7.42 -13.11
C GLY A 187 -3.20 -6.26 -12.48
N ILE A 188 -2.91 -5.99 -11.21
CA ILE A 188 -3.45 -4.86 -10.47
C ILE A 188 -2.33 -3.85 -10.16
N ALA A 189 -2.67 -2.58 -10.11
CA ALA A 189 -1.75 -1.55 -9.64
C ALA A 189 -2.40 -0.78 -8.50
N ILE A 190 -1.56 -0.36 -7.56
CA ILE A 190 -1.98 0.35 -6.36
C ILE A 190 -1.12 1.61 -6.22
N ILE A 191 -1.76 2.73 -5.91
CA ILE A 191 -1.07 3.99 -5.63
C ILE A 191 -1.61 4.60 -4.35
N SER A 192 -0.70 4.99 -3.45
CA SER A 192 -1.03 5.81 -2.30
C SER A 192 -0.79 7.29 -2.62
N VAL A 193 -1.84 8.10 -2.52
CA VAL A 193 -1.80 9.53 -2.82
C VAL A 193 -1.83 10.33 -1.54
N LYS A 194 -0.76 11.08 -1.29
CA LYS A 194 -0.69 12.09 -0.22
C LYS A 194 -1.12 13.45 -0.74
N ALA A 195 -2.28 13.94 -0.30
CA ALA A 195 -2.82 15.21 -0.79
C ALA A 195 -1.83 16.38 -0.56
N ARG A 196 -1.19 16.42 0.60
CA ARG A 196 -0.24 17.48 0.98
C ARG A 196 1.07 17.49 0.19
N SER A 197 1.41 16.40 -0.50
CA SER A 197 2.56 16.40 -1.41
C SER A 197 2.23 17.01 -2.77
N ILE A 198 0.94 17.06 -3.13
CA ILE A 198 0.45 17.64 -4.38
C ILE A 198 0.21 19.14 -4.20
N ASP A 199 -0.58 19.51 -3.19
CA ASP A 199 -0.95 20.89 -2.91
C ASP A 199 -1.29 21.05 -1.41
N VAL A 200 -0.60 21.95 -0.73
CA VAL A 200 -0.79 22.20 0.71
C VAL A 200 -1.97 23.12 1.01
N VAL A 201 -2.41 23.93 0.05
CA VAL A 201 -3.45 24.97 0.20
C VAL A 201 -4.83 24.37 -0.08
N LYS A 202 -4.95 23.54 -1.11
CA LYS A 202 -6.23 22.91 -1.47
C LYS A 202 -6.73 21.95 -0.41
N ARG A 203 -8.04 21.76 -0.36
CA ARG A 203 -8.66 20.74 0.51
C ARG A 203 -8.31 19.35 -0.03
N PRO A 204 -7.93 18.38 0.83
CA PRO A 204 -7.61 17.02 0.40
C PRO A 204 -8.71 16.35 -0.43
N SER A 205 -9.97 16.59 -0.11
CA SER A 205 -11.12 16.07 -0.86
C SER A 205 -11.15 16.54 -2.32
N ASP A 206 -10.78 17.80 -2.57
CA ASP A 206 -10.75 18.37 -3.92
C ASP A 206 -9.58 17.78 -4.71
N ILE A 207 -8.41 17.64 -4.07
CA ILE A 207 -7.23 16.99 -4.66
C ILE A 207 -7.55 15.55 -5.04
N PHE A 208 -8.19 14.76 -4.16
CA PHE A 208 -8.56 13.38 -4.49
C PHE A 208 -9.60 13.29 -5.61
N LYS A 209 -10.52 14.26 -5.71
CA LYS A 209 -11.49 14.32 -6.80
C LYS A 209 -10.78 14.57 -8.13
N ASP A 210 -9.90 15.57 -8.19
CA ASP A 210 -9.11 15.89 -9.37
C ASP A 210 -8.19 14.72 -9.77
N PHE A 211 -7.55 14.09 -8.78
CA PHE A 211 -6.71 12.91 -9.00
C PHE A 211 -7.51 11.73 -9.55
N THR A 212 -8.70 11.45 -9.00
CA THR A 212 -9.59 10.38 -9.49
C THR A 212 -9.96 10.60 -10.95
N LEU A 213 -10.32 11.83 -11.33
CA LEU A 213 -10.68 12.18 -12.71
C LEU A 213 -9.50 12.00 -13.67
N ASN A 214 -8.31 12.43 -13.27
CA ASN A 214 -7.12 12.30 -14.11
C ASN A 214 -6.62 10.86 -14.21
N LEU A 215 -6.61 10.11 -13.10
CA LEU A 215 -6.24 8.69 -13.06
C LEU A 215 -7.19 7.87 -13.95
N GLY A 216 -8.50 8.13 -13.87
CA GLY A 216 -9.52 7.44 -14.65
C GLY A 216 -9.41 7.62 -16.17
N LYS A 217 -8.59 8.57 -16.66
CA LYS A 217 -8.28 8.69 -18.10
C LYS A 217 -7.41 7.52 -18.58
N TYR A 218 -6.52 7.01 -17.74
CA TYR A 218 -5.50 6.03 -18.13
C TYR A 218 -5.81 4.59 -17.69
N VAL A 219 -6.54 4.42 -16.58
CA VAL A 219 -6.77 3.11 -15.94
C VAL A 219 -8.24 2.95 -15.52
N ASN A 220 -8.64 1.71 -15.25
CA ASN A 220 -9.92 1.39 -14.62
C ASN A 220 -9.74 1.41 -13.09
N ILE A 221 -10.39 2.36 -12.41
CA ILE A 221 -10.35 2.46 -10.95
C ILE A 221 -11.31 1.44 -10.35
N MET A 222 -10.76 0.45 -9.66
CA MET A 222 -11.54 -0.61 -9.00
C MET A 222 -12.01 -0.19 -7.63
N GLU A 223 -11.16 0.51 -6.88
CA GLU A 223 -11.44 0.91 -5.51
C GLU A 223 -10.65 2.16 -5.13
N LYS A 224 -11.21 2.94 -4.20
CA LYS A 224 -10.50 4.01 -3.50
C LYS A 224 -10.82 3.95 -2.01
N ARG A 225 -9.81 4.17 -1.17
CA ARG A 225 -9.94 4.14 0.29
C ARG A 225 -9.15 5.27 0.93
N LEU A 226 -9.81 6.09 1.73
CA LEU A 226 -9.13 7.01 2.64
C LEU A 226 -8.42 6.19 3.71
N LEU A 227 -7.25 6.67 4.16
CA LEU A 227 -6.42 5.95 5.14
C LEU A 227 -6.53 6.49 6.57
N ASP A 228 -7.36 7.52 6.80
CA ASP A 228 -7.72 7.99 8.14
C ASP A 228 -8.39 6.83 8.92
N PRO A 229 -8.07 6.62 10.22
CA PRO A 229 -7.28 7.48 11.10
C PRO A 229 -5.76 7.23 11.07
N TYR A 230 -5.28 6.21 10.37
CA TYR A 230 -3.88 5.77 10.41
C TYR A 230 -2.95 6.74 9.67
N GLU A 231 -3.37 7.22 8.50
CA GLU A 231 -2.60 8.12 7.65
C GLU A 231 -3.48 9.28 7.18
N LYS A 232 -3.28 10.45 7.81
CA LYS A 232 -4.04 11.67 7.50
C LYS A 232 -3.76 12.16 6.10
N ASP A 233 -4.78 12.69 5.44
CA ASP A 233 -4.70 13.28 4.09
C ASP A 233 -4.11 12.32 3.04
N HIS A 234 -4.29 11.01 3.22
CA HIS A 234 -3.94 9.97 2.26
C HIS A 234 -5.18 9.24 1.71
N CYS A 235 -5.10 8.87 0.43
CA CYS A 235 -6.06 8.02 -0.24
C CYS A 235 -5.32 6.97 -1.08
N LEU A 236 -5.67 5.70 -0.90
CA LEU A 236 -5.15 4.60 -1.69
C LEU A 236 -6.14 4.24 -2.80
N PHE A 237 -5.62 4.02 -4.01
CA PHE A 237 -6.40 3.63 -5.18
C PHE A 237 -5.92 2.27 -5.66
N VAL A 238 -6.87 1.39 -5.98
CA VAL A 238 -6.60 0.12 -6.67
C VAL A 238 -7.15 0.21 -8.08
N VAL A 239 -6.33 -0.12 -9.06
CA VAL A 239 -6.64 0.04 -10.47
C VAL A 239 -6.24 -1.17 -11.29
N LYS A 240 -6.85 -1.30 -12.47
CA LYS A 240 -6.44 -2.22 -13.53
C LYS A 240 -6.14 -1.43 -14.81
N GLN A 241 -5.32 -1.99 -15.69
CA GLN A 241 -5.13 -1.43 -17.02
C GLN A 241 -6.48 -1.34 -17.76
N LYS A 242 -6.69 -0.28 -18.55
CA LYS A 242 -7.82 -0.24 -19.47
C LYS A 242 -7.65 -1.32 -20.53
N LYS A 243 -8.75 -1.98 -20.88
CA LYS A 243 -8.80 -2.89 -22.02
C LYS A 243 -8.68 -2.10 -23.31
#